data_AF-R5Y356-F1
#
_entry.id   AF-R5Y356-F1
#
_cell.length_a   1.000
_cell.length_b   1.000
_cell.length_c   1.000
_cell.angle_alpha   90.00
_cell.angle_beta   90.00
_cell.angle_gamma   90.00
#
_symmetry.space_group_name_H-M   'P 1'
#
loop_
_entity.id
_entity.type
_entity.pdbx_description
1 polymer ?
#
loop_
_entity_poly.entity_id
_entity_poly.type
_entity_poly.pdbx_seq_one_letter_code
_entity_poly.pdbx_strand_id
1 'polypeptide(L)'
;MNEFGERKVIFILNEGEIINEVFLSDVTSTVTCEAFEKSTIIKFNKKDFIDIMENDFNLVKNIIKVLEHRDRRLCRQLKNSTYIKIEKKLAAKLYRLNREFGVKKGQWYFLDVPGVTVTYLADMLGCKRETLSRAMKILQNDNLVKIEGKKIYIKPDELSLFFKN
;
A
#
# COMPACT_ATOMS: atom_id res chain seq x y z
N MET A 1 -14.60 0.80 -2.82
CA MET A 1 -15.47 1.16 -1.66
C MET A 1 -16.57 0.13 -1.62
N ASN A 2 -16.91 -0.44 -0.45
CA ASN A 2 -18.01 -1.40 -0.35
C ASN A 2 -19.36 -0.66 -0.22
N GLU A 3 -20.46 -1.42 -0.18
CA GLU A 3 -21.82 -0.90 -0.04
C GLU A 3 -22.05 -0.09 1.24
N PHE A 4 -21.18 -0.24 2.25
CA PHE A 4 -21.20 0.50 3.52
C PHE A 4 -20.33 1.76 3.51
N GLY A 5 -19.76 2.13 2.35
CA GLY A 5 -18.88 3.30 2.24
C GLY A 5 -17.45 3.07 2.75
N GLU A 6 -17.10 1.85 3.15
CA GLU A 6 -15.76 1.52 3.65
C GLU A 6 -14.79 1.36 2.47
N ARG A 7 -13.59 1.93 2.63
CA ARG A 7 -12.54 1.88 1.61
C ARG A 7 -11.46 0.89 2.04
N LYS A 8 -10.89 0.21 1.05
CA LYS A 8 -9.70 -0.60 1.24
C LYS A 8 -8.66 -0.21 0.20
N VAL A 9 -7.50 0.23 0.65
CA VAL A 9 -6.38 0.54 -0.24
C VAL A 9 -5.68 -0.76 -0.60
N ILE A 10 -5.65 -1.07 -1.90
CA ILE A 10 -5.08 -2.33 -2.40
C ILE A 10 -3.58 -2.16 -2.71
N PHE A 11 -3.20 -1.03 -3.30
CA PHE A 11 -1.81 -0.72 -3.66
C PHE A 11 -1.52 0.77 -3.44
N ILE A 12 -0.27 1.06 -3.06
CA ILE A 12 0.38 2.34 -3.32
C ILE A 12 1.20 2.13 -4.59
N LEU A 13 1.07 3.06 -5.53
CA LEU A 13 1.75 3.03 -6.81
C LEU A 13 2.81 4.13 -6.86
N ASN A 14 4.02 3.75 -7.26
CA ASN A 14 5.15 4.66 -7.46
C ASN A 14 5.40 4.91 -8.96
N GLU A 15 6.39 5.74 -9.26
CA GLU A 15 6.86 5.98 -10.63
C GLU A 15 7.11 4.67 -11.39
N GLY A 16 6.66 4.62 -12.65
CA GLY A 16 6.81 3.46 -13.53
C GLY A 16 5.78 2.34 -13.31
N GLU A 17 4.92 2.42 -12.29
CA GLU A 17 3.84 1.45 -12.12
C GLU A 17 2.61 1.77 -13.00
N ILE A 18 2.03 0.71 -13.56
CA ILE A 18 0.85 0.80 -14.43
C ILE A 18 -0.42 0.95 -13.57
N ILE A 19 -1.41 1.67 -14.09
CA ILE A 19 -2.76 1.81 -13.49
C ILE A 19 -3.75 1.11 -14.41
N ASN A 20 -4.81 0.53 -13.84
CA ASN A 20 -5.93 -0.07 -14.58
C ASN A 20 -5.51 -1.21 -15.53
N GLU A 21 -4.83 -2.21 -14.99
CA GLU A 21 -4.24 -3.33 -15.75
C GLU A 21 -5.27 -4.31 -16.36
N VAL A 22 -6.55 -4.14 -16.04
CA VAL A 22 -7.65 -4.88 -16.68
C VAL A 22 -8.05 -4.10 -17.94
N PHE A 23 -7.22 -4.21 -18.98
CA PHE A 23 -7.44 -3.47 -20.23
C PHE A 23 -7.92 -4.34 -21.39
N LEU A 24 -7.77 -5.67 -21.32
CA LEU A 24 -8.21 -6.56 -22.41
C LEU A 24 -9.72 -6.75 -22.42
N SER A 25 -10.35 -6.89 -21.25
CA SER A 25 -11.81 -6.97 -21.16
C SER A 25 -12.46 -5.59 -21.29
N ASP A 26 -13.71 -5.54 -21.73
CA ASP A 26 -14.51 -4.30 -21.82
C ASP A 26 -15.25 -4.00 -20.51
N VAL A 27 -14.77 -4.56 -19.40
CA VAL A 27 -15.37 -4.37 -18.08
C VAL A 27 -14.76 -3.14 -17.44
N THR A 28 -15.59 -2.30 -16.84
CA THR A 28 -15.12 -1.17 -16.03
C THR A 28 -14.29 -1.66 -14.85
N SER A 29 -13.22 -0.92 -14.53
CA SER A 29 -12.38 -1.22 -13.37
C SER A 29 -13.21 -1.32 -12.10
N THR A 30 -12.96 -2.36 -11.30
CA THR A 30 -13.60 -2.56 -9.99
C THR A 30 -12.92 -1.75 -8.88
N VAL A 31 -11.84 -1.03 -9.22
CA VAL A 31 -11.02 -0.26 -8.30
C VAL A 31 -10.90 1.18 -8.76
N THR A 32 -10.79 2.09 -7.79
CA THR A 32 -10.53 3.51 -8.02
C THR A 32 -9.07 3.84 -7.75
N CYS A 33 -8.54 4.86 -8.40
CA CYS A 33 -7.20 5.37 -8.18
C CYS A 33 -7.25 6.86 -7.83
N GLU A 34 -6.43 7.29 -6.88
CA GLU A 34 -6.33 8.66 -6.39
C GLU A 34 -4.84 9.03 -6.31
N ALA A 35 -4.49 10.24 -6.76
CA ALA A 35 -3.13 10.74 -6.65
C ALA A 35 -2.92 11.41 -5.28
N PHE A 36 -1.88 11.00 -4.56
CA PHE A 36 -1.52 11.56 -3.24
C PHE A 36 -0.81 12.90 -3.33
N GLU A 37 -0.19 13.18 -4.46
CA GLU A 37 0.58 14.37 -4.74
C GLU A 37 0.45 14.77 -6.21
N LYS A 38 1.15 15.84 -6.62
CA LYS A 38 1.18 16.24 -8.02
C LYS A 38 1.88 15.15 -8.85
N SER A 39 1.11 14.41 -9.64
CA SER A 39 1.62 13.29 -10.44
C SER A 39 1.44 13.53 -11.94
N THR A 40 2.30 12.90 -12.75
CA THR A 40 2.16 12.86 -14.21
C THR A 40 1.73 11.46 -14.63
N ILE A 41 0.71 11.36 -15.47
CA ILE A 41 0.19 10.10 -15.97
C ILE A 41 0.35 10.06 -17.49
N ILE A 42 0.99 9.01 -18.00
CA ILE A 42 1.04 8.73 -19.43
C ILE A 42 -0.13 7.82 -19.77
N LYS A 43 -0.97 8.25 -20.70
CA LYS A 43 -2.13 7.50 -21.16
C LYS A 43 -1.88 6.99 -22.58
N PHE A 44 -2.26 5.74 -22.82
CA PHE A 44 -2.23 5.11 -24.14
C PHE A 44 -3.65 4.72 -24.54
N ASN A 45 -3.92 4.68 -25.85
CA ASN A 45 -5.16 4.10 -26.36
C ASN A 45 -5.09 2.56 -26.23
N LYS A 46 -6.18 1.93 -25.80
CA LYS A 46 -6.28 0.47 -25.67
C LYS A 46 -5.95 -0.23 -27.00
N LYS A 47 -6.49 0.28 -28.11
CA LYS A 47 -6.32 -0.32 -29.43
C LYS A 47 -4.86 -0.25 -29.89
N ASP A 48 -4.28 0.95 -29.89
CA ASP A 48 -2.88 1.16 -30.28
C ASP A 48 -1.93 0.32 -29.40
N PHE A 49 -2.21 0.20 -28.10
CA PHE A 49 -1.39 -0.61 -27.20
C PHE A 49 -1.46 -2.11 -27.53
N ILE A 50 -2.65 -2.63 -27.85
CA ILE A 50 -2.83 -4.02 -28.29
C ILE A 50 -2.11 -4.25 -29.63
N ASP A 51 -2.27 -3.35 -30.60
CA ASP A 51 -1.64 -3.45 -31.92
C ASP A 51 -0.09 -3.48 -31.78
N ILE A 52 0.48 -2.68 -30.87
CA ILE A 52 1.92 -2.73 -30.58
C ILE A 52 2.30 -4.08 -29.93
N MET A 53 1.51 -4.56 -28.97
CA MET A 53 1.77 -5.84 -28.31
C MET A 53 1.73 -7.04 -29.27
N GLU A 54 0.86 -7.03 -30.27
CA GLU A 54 0.80 -8.07 -31.31
C GLU A 54 2.11 -8.17 -32.11
N ASN A 55 2.82 -7.05 -32.25
CA ASN A 55 4.06 -6.96 -33.03
C ASN A 55 5.34 -6.99 -32.16
N ASP A 56 5.22 -6.86 -30.84
CA ASP A 56 6.35 -6.87 -29.89
C ASP A 56 6.14 -7.87 -28.75
N PHE A 57 6.66 -9.09 -28.92
CA PHE A 57 6.61 -10.12 -27.90
C PHE A 57 7.43 -9.78 -26.63
N ASN A 58 8.45 -8.91 -26.72
CA ASN A 58 9.18 -8.48 -25.52
C ASN A 58 8.32 -7.58 -24.64
N LEU A 59 7.54 -6.68 -25.26
CA LEU A 59 6.54 -5.90 -24.55
C LEU A 59 5.52 -6.81 -23.85
N VAL A 60 4.99 -7.82 -24.54
CA VAL A 60 4.06 -8.80 -23.97
C VAL A 60 4.65 -9.49 -22.74
N LYS A 61 5.89 -10.01 -22.84
CA LYS A 61 6.59 -10.62 -21.70
C LYS A 61 6.76 -9.67 -20.52
N ASN A 62 7.06 -8.39 -20.78
CA ASN A 62 7.21 -7.40 -19.73
C ASN A 62 5.89 -7.12 -19.01
N ILE A 63 4.78 -7.03 -19.76
CA ILE A 63 3.44 -6.88 -19.17
C ILE A 63 3.07 -8.10 -18.33
N ILE A 64 3.33 -9.32 -18.80
CA ILE A 64 3.09 -10.55 -18.04
C ILE A 64 3.88 -10.52 -16.71
N LYS A 65 5.16 -10.12 -16.73
CA LYS A 65 5.96 -9.99 -15.50
C LYS A 65 5.35 -9.00 -14.51
N VAL A 66 4.87 -7.84 -15.00
CA VAL A 66 4.20 -6.85 -14.15
C VAL A 66 2.95 -7.45 -13.48
N LEU A 67 2.12 -8.15 -14.26
CA LEU A 67 0.92 -8.84 -13.76
C LEU A 67 1.28 -9.94 -12.73
N GLU A 68 2.30 -10.75 -12.99
CA GLU A 68 2.78 -11.76 -12.03
C GLU A 68 3.26 -11.12 -10.72
N HIS A 69 3.99 -10.02 -10.79
CA HIS A 69 4.43 -9.28 -9.60
C HIS A 69 3.22 -8.74 -8.81
N ARG A 70 2.21 -8.24 -9.51
CA ARG A 70 0.95 -7.74 -8.91
C ARG A 70 0.19 -8.87 -8.22
N ASP A 71 0.02 -10.00 -8.88
CA ASP A 71 -0.69 -11.18 -8.35
C ASP A 71 0.00 -11.72 -7.08
N ARG A 72 1.33 -11.88 -7.11
CA ARG A 72 2.10 -12.26 -5.91
C ARG A 72 1.92 -11.27 -4.76
N ARG A 73 1.80 -9.96 -5.03
CA ARG A 73 1.49 -8.95 -4.00
C ARG A 73 0.08 -9.16 -3.45
N LEU A 74 -0.94 -9.42 -4.27
CA LEU A 74 -2.31 -9.72 -3.83
C LEU A 74 -2.37 -10.99 -2.96
N CYS A 75 -1.79 -12.10 -3.40
CA CYS A 75 -1.76 -13.34 -2.64
C CYS A 75 -1.09 -13.16 -1.26
N ARG A 76 -0.01 -12.38 -1.18
CA ARG A 76 0.64 -12.04 0.10
C ARG A 76 -0.29 -11.21 0.99
N GLN A 77 -1.03 -10.24 0.43
CA GLN A 77 -2.00 -9.47 1.21
C GLN A 77 -3.13 -10.35 1.75
N LEU A 78 -3.63 -11.29 0.96
CA LEU A 78 -4.64 -12.27 1.38
C LEU A 78 -4.15 -13.14 2.54
N LYS A 79 -2.92 -13.68 2.45
CA LYS A 79 -2.30 -14.43 3.56
C LYS A 79 -2.24 -13.62 4.86
N ASN A 80 -1.88 -12.34 4.76
CA ASN A 80 -1.83 -11.42 5.90
C ASN A 80 -3.22 -10.95 6.38
N SER A 81 -4.30 -11.30 5.68
CA SER A 81 -5.68 -11.00 6.08
C SER A 81 -6.21 -11.94 7.17
N THR A 82 -5.51 -13.04 7.45
CA THR A 82 -5.84 -14.03 8.50
C THR A 82 -5.84 -13.41 9.91
N TYR A 83 -6.35 -14.16 10.90
CA TYR A 83 -6.67 -13.70 12.27
C TYR A 83 -5.39 -13.39 13.09
N ILE A 84 -4.77 -12.26 12.78
CA ILE A 84 -3.68 -11.64 13.53
C ILE A 84 -4.24 -10.35 14.14
N LYS A 85 -3.91 -10.07 15.40
CA LYS A 85 -4.34 -8.84 16.08
C LYS A 85 -3.94 -7.59 15.27
N ILE A 86 -4.81 -6.58 15.25
CA ILE A 86 -4.67 -5.42 14.35
C ILE A 86 -3.36 -4.65 14.61
N GLU A 87 -2.90 -4.58 15.86
CA GLU A 87 -1.65 -3.95 16.26
C GLU A 87 -0.42 -4.64 15.64
N LYS A 88 -0.43 -5.98 15.53
CA LYS A 88 0.64 -6.71 14.82
C LYS A 88 0.59 -6.45 13.32
N LYS A 89 -0.61 -6.37 12.73
CA LYS A 89 -0.77 -5.98 11.31
C LYS A 89 -0.28 -4.56 11.06
N LEU A 90 -0.58 -3.62 11.97
CA LEU A 90 -0.10 -2.25 11.91
C LEU A 90 1.43 -2.18 12.03
N ALA A 91 2.03 -2.88 12.99
CA ALA A 91 3.47 -2.95 13.14
C ALA A 91 4.17 -3.48 11.87
N ALA A 92 3.67 -4.57 11.29
CA ALA A 92 4.18 -5.11 10.04
C ALA A 92 4.03 -4.13 8.86
N LYS A 93 2.92 -3.38 8.81
CA LYS A 93 2.67 -2.39 7.76
C LYS A 93 3.63 -1.19 7.88
N LEU A 94 3.79 -0.64 9.08
CA LEU A 94 4.72 0.46 9.34
C LEU A 94 6.17 0.06 9.05
N TYR A 95 6.58 -1.14 9.45
CA TYR A 95 7.90 -1.69 9.12
C TYR A 95 8.14 -1.75 7.60
N ARG A 96 7.14 -2.19 6.82
CA ARG A 96 7.27 -2.23 5.35
C ARG A 96 7.35 -0.84 4.75
N LEU A 97 6.49 0.09 5.17
CA LEU A 97 6.52 1.48 4.71
C LEU A 97 7.87 2.14 4.99
N ASN A 98 8.50 1.83 6.12
CA ASN A 98 9.83 2.36 6.45
C ASN A 98 10.92 1.91 5.50
N ARG A 99 10.82 0.71 4.92
CA ARG A 99 11.83 0.26 3.93
C ARG A 99 11.77 1.06 2.63
N GLU A 100 10.62 1.65 2.32
CA GLU A 100 10.39 2.42 1.11
C GLU A 100 10.54 3.93 1.35
N PHE A 101 10.09 4.43 2.50
CA PHE A 101 9.94 5.87 2.77
C PHE A 101 10.54 6.34 4.10
N GLY A 102 11.30 5.48 4.78
CA GLY A 102 11.85 5.76 6.11
C GLY A 102 13.07 6.66 6.08
N VAL A 103 13.03 7.77 6.81
CA VAL A 103 14.16 8.68 7.01
C VAL A 103 14.65 8.60 8.45
N LYS A 104 15.89 8.16 8.66
CA LYS A 104 16.48 8.06 10.01
C LYS A 104 16.60 9.45 10.66
N LYS A 105 16.08 9.59 11.88
CA LYS A 105 16.10 10.79 12.72
C LYS A 105 16.48 10.40 14.16
N GLY A 106 17.78 10.22 14.38
CA GLY A 106 18.31 9.74 15.66
C GLY A 106 17.92 8.29 15.92
N GLN A 107 17.29 8.03 17.06
CA GLN A 107 16.76 6.71 17.44
C GLN A 107 15.43 6.35 16.76
N TRP A 108 14.81 7.30 16.07
CA TRP A 108 13.53 7.13 15.38
C TRP A 108 13.72 7.15 13.87
N TYR A 109 12.79 6.55 13.14
CA TYR A 109 12.63 6.73 11.71
C TYR A 109 11.36 7.50 11.44
N PHE A 110 11.48 8.64 10.76
CA PHE A 110 10.34 9.38 10.26
C PHE A 110 9.79 8.68 9.01
N LEU A 111 8.51 8.35 9.01
CA LEU A 111 7.81 7.86 7.82
C LEU A 111 7.40 9.05 6.97
N ASP A 112 8.25 9.38 5.99
CA ASP A 112 8.01 10.49 5.07
C ASP A 112 7.12 10.05 3.91
N VAL A 113 5.87 9.69 4.23
CA VAL A 113 4.89 9.29 3.23
C VAL A 113 3.86 10.41 3.07
N PRO A 114 3.81 11.11 1.92
CA PRO A 114 2.85 12.17 1.67
C PRO A 114 1.40 11.69 1.89
N GLY A 115 0.62 12.48 2.63
CA GLY A 115 -0.80 12.21 2.86
C GLY A 115 -1.13 11.00 3.74
N VAL A 116 -0.14 10.29 4.29
CA VAL A 116 -0.42 9.17 5.20
C VAL A 116 -0.99 9.70 6.51
N THR A 117 -2.21 9.25 6.79
CA THR A 117 -2.94 9.54 8.03
C THR A 117 -3.33 8.25 8.73
N VAL A 118 -3.77 8.35 9.99
CA VAL A 118 -4.36 7.20 10.71
C VAL A 118 -5.56 6.64 9.96
N THR A 119 -6.40 7.49 9.36
CA THR A 119 -7.52 7.04 8.51
C THR A 119 -7.03 6.26 7.31
N TYR A 120 -6.03 6.79 6.59
CA TYR A 120 -5.47 6.12 5.42
C TYR A 120 -4.86 4.76 5.78
N LEU A 121 -4.09 4.67 6.87
CA LEU A 121 -3.58 3.40 7.37
C LEU A 121 -4.69 2.42 7.76
N ALA A 122 -5.86 2.92 8.19
CA ALA A 122 -7.00 2.09 8.55
C ALA A 122 -7.63 1.50 7.29
N ASP A 123 -7.79 2.32 6.25
CA ASP A 123 -8.21 1.87 4.92
C ASP A 123 -7.22 0.85 4.33
N MET A 124 -5.90 1.03 4.53
CA MET A 124 -4.90 0.05 4.09
C MET A 124 -5.02 -1.30 4.81
N LEU A 125 -5.40 -1.28 6.08
CA LEU A 125 -5.53 -2.49 6.91
C LEU A 125 -6.95 -3.07 6.87
N GLY A 126 -7.89 -2.39 6.20
CA GLY A 126 -9.29 -2.78 6.10
C GLY A 126 -9.98 -2.79 7.46
N CYS A 127 -9.69 -1.80 8.31
CA CYS A 127 -10.32 -1.67 9.62
C CYS A 127 -10.85 -0.24 9.83
N LYS A 128 -11.71 -0.08 10.83
CA LYS A 128 -12.24 1.24 11.21
C LYS A 128 -11.14 2.12 11.81
N ARG A 129 -11.25 3.44 11.61
CA ARG A 129 -10.29 4.43 12.14
C ARG A 129 -10.13 4.32 13.65
N GLU A 130 -11.22 4.06 14.37
CA GLU A 130 -11.23 3.90 15.83
C GLU A 130 -10.42 2.69 16.26
N THR A 131 -10.58 1.56 15.55
CA THR A 131 -9.82 0.34 15.76
C THR A 131 -8.32 0.57 15.53
N LEU A 132 -7.97 1.28 14.46
CA LEU A 132 -6.57 1.61 14.21
C LEU A 132 -6.00 2.59 15.23
N SER A 133 -6.80 3.56 15.69
CA SER A 133 -6.37 4.52 16.70
C SER A 133 -6.03 3.83 18.03
N ARG A 134 -6.80 2.80 18.41
CA ARG A 134 -6.49 1.96 19.57
C ARG A 134 -5.19 1.17 19.37
N ALA A 135 -5.03 0.55 18.20
CA ALA A 135 -3.80 -0.18 17.85
C ALA A 135 -2.56 0.72 17.88
N MET A 136 -2.68 1.94 17.34
CA MET A 136 -1.62 2.95 17.36
C MET A 136 -1.23 3.34 18.79
N LYS A 137 -2.22 3.46 19.70
CA LYS A 137 -1.96 3.78 21.10
C LYS A 137 -1.25 2.65 21.84
N ILE A 138 -1.53 1.39 21.52
CA ILE A 138 -0.77 0.23 22.03
C ILE A 138 0.70 0.37 21.61
N LEU A 139 0.97 0.59 20.32
CA LEU A 139 2.34 0.74 19.82
C LEU A 139 3.08 1.97 20.40
N GLN A 140 2.35 3.03 20.75
CA GLN A 140 2.91 4.19 21.46
C GLN A 140 3.25 3.87 22.91
N ASN A 141 2.37 3.17 23.63
CA ASN A 141 2.62 2.75 25.00
C ASN A 141 3.82 1.81 25.10
N ASP A 142 4.03 0.97 24.08
CA ASP A 142 5.19 0.07 23.97
C ASP A 142 6.47 0.79 23.47
N ASN A 143 6.42 2.12 23.27
CA ASN A 143 7.53 2.95 22.78
C ASN A 143 8.08 2.54 21.39
N LEU A 144 7.22 1.92 20.56
CA LEU A 144 7.54 1.46 19.20
C LEU A 144 7.20 2.49 18.13
N VAL A 145 6.19 3.32 18.40
CA VAL A 145 5.69 4.38 17.52
C VAL A 145 5.56 5.68 18.30
N LYS A 146 5.83 6.80 17.66
CA LYS A 146 5.64 8.15 18.19
C LYS A 146 4.92 9.01 17.14
N ILE A 147 3.95 9.80 17.57
CA ILE A 147 3.23 10.74 16.69
C ILE A 147 3.51 12.16 17.15
N GLU A 148 3.97 13.01 16.23
CA GLU A 148 4.12 14.46 16.46
C GLU A 148 3.28 15.21 15.42
N GLY A 149 2.13 15.73 15.83
CA GLY A 149 1.15 16.32 14.90
C GLY A 149 0.64 15.28 13.91
N LYS A 150 0.96 15.44 12.62
CA LYS A 150 0.64 14.49 11.55
C LYS A 150 1.81 13.54 11.21
N LYS A 151 2.97 13.71 11.84
CA LYS A 151 4.17 12.93 11.53
C LYS A 151 4.21 11.65 12.35
N ILE A 152 4.52 10.54 11.69
CA ILE A 152 4.65 9.23 12.31
C ILE A 152 6.13 8.86 12.37
N TYR A 153 6.59 8.53 13.56
CA TYR A 153 7.95 8.08 13.84
C TYR A 153 7.89 6.65 14.36
N ILE A 154 8.80 5.80 13.93
CA ILE A 154 8.80 4.39 14.30
C ILE A 154 10.20 3.89 14.68
N LYS A 155 10.25 2.75 15.35
CA LYS A 155 11.48 1.97 15.57
C LYS A 155 11.38 0.64 14.83
N PRO A 156 11.95 0.55 13.61
CA PRO A 156 11.67 -0.55 12.69
C PRO A 156 12.13 -1.91 13.21
N ASP A 157 13.28 -1.98 13.88
CA ASP A 157 13.82 -3.25 14.40
C ASP A 157 12.93 -3.83 15.51
N GLU A 158 12.48 -2.97 16.42
CA GLU A 158 11.61 -3.32 17.53
C GLU A 158 10.19 -3.69 17.04
N LEU A 159 9.65 -2.94 16.05
CA LEU A 159 8.42 -3.34 15.36
C LEU A 159 8.56 -4.70 14.71
N SER A 160 9.72 -5.01 14.10
CA SER A 160 9.94 -6.32 13.50
C SER A 160 9.87 -7.45 14.51
N LEU A 161 10.34 -7.25 15.74
CA LEU A 161 10.22 -8.24 16.80
C LEU A 161 8.76 -8.37 17.27
N PHE A 162 8.08 -7.24 17.43
CA PHE A 162 6.70 -7.17 17.93
C PHE A 162 5.70 -7.98 17.09
N PHE A 163 5.78 -7.95 15.75
CA PHE A 163 4.83 -8.69 14.91
C PHE A 163 5.26 -10.12 14.57
N LYS A 164 6.50 -10.51 14.89
CA LYS A 164 7.01 -11.88 14.70
C LYS A 164 6.71 -12.77 15.90
N ASN A 165 6.75 -12.20 17.11
CA ASN A 165 6.21 -12.80 18.33
C ASN A 165 4.69 -12.65 18.34
#